data_AF-X0PCT3-F1
#
_entry.id   AF-X0PCT3-F1
#
_cell.length_a   1.000
_cell.length_b   1.000
_cell.length_c   1.000
_cell.angle_alpha   90.00
_cell.angle_beta   90.00
_cell.angle_gamma   90.00
#
_symmetry.space_group_name_H-M   'P 1'
#
loop_
_entity.id
_entity.type
_entity.pdbx_description
1 polymer ?
#
loop_
_entity_poly.entity_id
_entity_poly.type
_entity_poly.pdbx_seq_one_letter_code
_entity_poly.pdbx_strand_id
1 'polypeptide(L)'
;MVDPVQENNYESLVEEIYQMSHYDFVGIALQNSDALGQIKWRYVRGNTSQRYQRIVLRNGLGIAGLVLRTGQPFYDNDLNRKPQDFMYTPITVVEKLTSAAAIPLLSADHQQVTGVLLAGYRHGENVSHETISNLRYYLRRA
;
A
#
# COMPACT_ATOMS: atom_id res chain seq x y z
N MET A 1 -8.94 -16.94 -3.61
CA MET A 1 -9.82 -16.10 -4.46
C MET A 1 -10.31 -14.97 -3.56
N VAL A 2 -10.13 -13.72 -3.96
CA VAL A 2 -10.69 -12.57 -3.23
C VAL A 2 -12.17 -12.49 -3.62
N ASP A 3 -13.08 -12.29 -2.67
CA ASP A 3 -14.50 -12.21 -2.97
C ASP A 3 -14.79 -11.04 -3.93
N PRO A 4 -15.60 -11.20 -4.99
CA PRO A 4 -15.87 -10.14 -5.99
C PRO A 4 -16.46 -8.85 -5.39
N VAL A 5 -17.19 -8.97 -4.27
CA VAL A 5 -17.70 -7.83 -3.50
C VAL A 5 -16.55 -7.02 -2.91
N GLN A 6 -15.47 -7.69 -2.49
CA GLN A 6 -14.29 -7.07 -1.91
C GLN A 6 -13.44 -6.34 -2.97
N GLU A 7 -13.45 -6.82 -4.22
CA GLU A 7 -12.75 -6.17 -5.34
C GLU A 7 -13.36 -4.80 -5.73
N ASN A 8 -14.69 -4.71 -5.81
CA ASN A 8 -15.37 -3.44 -6.08
C ASN A 8 -15.23 -2.41 -4.94
N ASN A 9 -15.10 -2.88 -3.70
CA ASN A 9 -14.92 -2.00 -2.54
C ASN A 9 -13.51 -1.37 -2.50
N TYR A 10 -12.48 -2.12 -2.90
CA TYR A 10 -11.10 -1.59 -2.87
C TYR A 10 -10.81 -0.54 -3.93
N GLU A 11 -11.34 -0.70 -5.14
CA GLU A 11 -11.22 0.32 -6.18
C GLU A 11 -11.87 1.64 -5.74
N SER A 12 -13.09 1.55 -5.20
CA SER A 12 -13.84 2.71 -4.69
C SER A 12 -13.16 3.36 -3.48
N LEU A 13 -12.57 2.55 -2.59
CA LEU A 13 -11.83 3.03 -1.42
C LEU A 13 -10.59 3.82 -1.81
N VAL A 14 -9.79 3.31 -2.75
CA VAL A 14 -8.59 4.02 -3.22
C VAL A 14 -8.96 5.32 -3.92
N GLU A 15 -10.05 5.33 -4.70
CA GLU A 15 -10.60 6.56 -5.29
C GLU A 15 -11.04 7.56 -4.21
N GLU A 16 -11.85 7.15 -3.23
CA GLU A 16 -12.33 8.04 -2.16
C GLU A 16 -11.16 8.66 -1.40
N ILE A 17 -10.20 7.84 -0.97
CA ILE A 17 -9.02 8.34 -0.25
C ILE A 17 -8.27 9.34 -1.11
N TYR A 18 -8.03 9.03 -2.39
CA TYR A 18 -7.29 9.93 -3.28
C TYR A 18 -8.00 11.26 -3.51
N GLN A 19 -9.32 11.26 -3.72
CA GLN A 19 -10.11 12.49 -3.96
C GLN A 19 -10.30 13.33 -2.70
N MET A 20 -10.41 12.69 -1.53
CA MET A 20 -10.73 13.35 -0.26
C MET A 20 -9.49 13.71 0.57
N SER A 21 -8.29 13.50 0.03
CA SER A 21 -7.03 13.81 0.70
C SER A 21 -6.03 14.44 -0.27
N HIS A 22 -4.87 14.82 0.24
CA HIS A 22 -3.81 15.44 -0.56
C HIS A 22 -2.71 14.44 -0.95
N TYR A 23 -2.93 13.13 -0.79
CA TYR A 23 -1.93 12.14 -1.14
C TYR A 23 -1.63 12.17 -2.65
N ASP A 24 -0.35 12.18 -3.00
CA ASP A 24 0.08 12.09 -4.39
C ASP A 24 -0.15 10.69 -4.98
N PHE A 25 -0.15 9.68 -4.13
CA PHE A 25 -0.37 8.29 -4.50
C PHE A 25 -1.12 7.54 -3.41
N VAL A 26 -2.10 6.72 -3.82
CA VAL A 26 -2.77 5.75 -2.97
C VAL A 26 -2.81 4.41 -3.70
N GLY A 27 -2.57 3.31 -2.98
CA GLY A 27 -2.63 1.99 -3.60
C GLY A 27 -2.89 0.87 -2.62
N ILE A 28 -3.44 -0.22 -3.15
CA ILE A 28 -3.66 -1.48 -2.45
C ILE A 28 -2.84 -2.58 -3.11
N ALA A 29 -2.01 -3.23 -2.30
CA ALA A 29 -1.30 -4.44 -2.66
C ALA A 29 -1.99 -5.66 -2.04
N LEU A 30 -2.28 -6.69 -2.84
CA LEU A 30 -2.90 -7.93 -2.38
C LEU A 30 -1.96 -9.11 -2.57
N GLN A 31 -1.99 -10.05 -1.63
CA GLN A 31 -1.30 -11.32 -1.76
C GLN A 31 -2.16 -12.29 -2.59
N ASN A 32 -1.56 -12.89 -3.61
CA ASN A 32 -2.19 -13.97 -4.36
C ASN A 32 -2.31 -15.23 -3.50
N SER A 33 -3.40 -15.96 -3.69
CA SER A 33 -3.60 -17.29 -3.08
C SER A 33 -2.79 -18.41 -3.77
N ASP A 34 -1.88 -18.08 -4.68
CA ASP A 34 -1.05 -19.06 -5.38
C ASP A 34 0.06 -19.62 -4.46
N ALA A 35 0.65 -20.75 -4.85
CA ALA A 35 1.72 -21.40 -4.07
C ALA A 35 2.96 -20.52 -3.86
N LEU A 36 3.11 -19.46 -4.66
CA LEU A 36 4.24 -18.53 -4.57
C LEU A 36 3.95 -17.34 -3.64
N GLY A 37 2.68 -17.12 -3.26
CA GLY A 37 2.26 -16.04 -2.38
C GLY A 37 2.67 -14.66 -2.89
N GLN A 38 2.61 -14.46 -4.21
CA GLN A 38 3.06 -13.22 -4.84
C GLN A 38 2.20 -12.02 -4.42
N ILE A 39 2.85 -10.89 -4.16
CA ILE A 39 2.18 -9.64 -3.78
C ILE A 39 2.23 -8.67 -4.96
N LYS A 40 1.08 -8.13 -5.34
CA LYS A 40 0.95 -7.19 -6.46
C LYS A 40 0.08 -5.99 -6.08
N TRP A 41 0.46 -4.81 -6.57
CA TRP A 41 -0.37 -3.61 -6.52
C TRP A 41 -1.53 -3.75 -7.50
N ARG A 42 -2.74 -3.90 -6.98
CA ARG A 42 -3.93 -4.20 -7.78
C ARG A 42 -4.77 -2.95 -8.07
N TYR A 43 -4.95 -2.11 -7.06
CA TYR A 43 -5.76 -0.90 -7.14
C TYR A 43 -4.86 0.28 -6.81
N VAL A 44 -4.81 1.30 -7.66
CA VAL A 44 -3.97 2.48 -7.45
C VAL A 44 -4.65 3.75 -7.96
N ARG A 45 -4.32 4.88 -7.34
CA ARG A 45 -4.65 6.24 -7.80
C ARG A 45 -3.47 7.17 -7.61
N GLY A 46 -3.41 8.20 -8.46
CA GLY A 46 -2.29 9.14 -8.50
C GLY A 46 -0.99 8.55 -9.05
N ASN A 47 -1.01 7.39 -9.72
CA ASN A 47 0.17 6.78 -10.32
C ASN A 47 0.69 7.62 -11.50
N THR A 48 2.01 7.80 -11.58
CA THR A 48 2.69 8.56 -12.65
C THR A 48 2.87 7.75 -13.93
N SER A 49 2.78 6.43 -13.84
CA SER A 49 2.85 5.51 -14.97
C SER A 49 2.19 4.18 -14.65
N GLN A 50 2.08 3.28 -15.62
CA GLN A 50 1.62 1.90 -15.38
C GLN A 50 2.75 0.94 -14.95
N ARG A 51 3.97 1.44 -14.71
CA ARG A 51 5.12 0.59 -14.36
C ARG A 51 4.93 -0.17 -13.05
N TYR A 52 4.07 0.33 -12.15
CA TYR A 52 3.74 -0.36 -10.90
C TYR A 52 3.20 -1.78 -11.11
N GLN A 53 2.53 -2.03 -12.26
CA GLN A 53 1.95 -3.34 -12.58
C GLN A 53 3.01 -4.44 -12.78
N ARG A 54 4.27 -4.05 -13.07
CA ARG A 54 5.40 -4.98 -13.20
C ARG A 54 6.00 -5.36 -11.86
N ILE A 55 5.61 -4.69 -10.77
CA ILE A 55 6.11 -4.99 -9.43
C ILE A 55 5.48 -6.29 -8.95
N VAL A 56 6.32 -7.28 -8.70
CA VAL A 56 5.95 -8.54 -8.07
C VAL A 56 6.85 -8.74 -6.85
N LEU A 57 6.25 -8.73 -5.66
CA LEU A 57 6.96 -8.89 -4.40
C LEU A 57 6.71 -10.28 -3.82
N ARG A 58 7.65 -10.75 -2.99
CA ARG A 58 7.47 -11.92 -2.12
C ARG A 58 7.29 -11.45 -0.68
N ASN A 59 6.74 -12.32 0.17
CA ASN A 59 6.51 -11.99 1.57
C ASN A 59 7.78 -11.47 2.24
N GLY A 60 7.66 -10.34 2.94
CA GLY A 60 8.76 -9.70 3.63
C GLY A 60 9.66 -8.75 2.83
N LEU A 61 9.46 -8.63 1.51
CA LEU A 61 10.19 -7.67 0.67
C LEU A 61 9.36 -6.39 0.45
N GLY A 62 9.99 -5.25 0.69
CA GLY A 62 9.38 -3.93 0.54
C GLY A 62 8.32 -3.61 1.55
N ILE A 63 7.72 -2.43 1.41
CA ILE A 63 6.71 -1.93 2.35
C ILE A 63 5.54 -2.92 2.44
N ALA A 64 5.02 -3.38 1.30
CA ALA A 64 3.89 -4.31 1.28
C ALA A 64 4.25 -5.67 1.92
N GLY A 65 5.40 -6.25 1.58
CA GLY A 65 5.84 -7.51 2.16
C GLY A 65 6.15 -7.39 3.66
N LEU A 66 6.72 -6.27 4.11
CA LEU A 66 6.99 -5.99 5.51
C LEU A 66 5.69 -5.95 6.32
N VAL A 67 4.71 -5.15 5.89
CA VAL A 67 3.42 -5.00 6.57
C VAL A 67 2.63 -6.31 6.58
N LEU A 68 2.64 -7.07 5.47
CA LEU A 68 2.04 -8.41 5.44
C LEU A 68 2.66 -9.36 6.46
N ARG A 69 4.00 -9.37 6.56
CA ARG A 69 4.71 -10.26 7.47
C ARG A 69 4.50 -9.91 8.94
N THR A 70 4.49 -8.62 9.28
CA THR A 70 4.43 -8.17 10.68
C THR A 70 3.00 -7.94 11.17
N GLY A 71 2.06 -7.70 10.26
CA GLY A 71 0.72 -7.21 10.60
C GLY A 71 0.74 -5.84 11.28
N GLN A 72 1.85 -5.12 11.21
CA GLN A 72 2.01 -3.81 11.85
C GLN A 72 2.00 -2.70 10.79
N PRO A 73 1.43 -1.53 11.11
CA PRO A 73 1.57 -0.34 10.27
C PRO A 73 3.03 0.05 10.06
N PHE A 74 3.30 0.73 8.95
CA PHE A 74 4.59 1.30 8.60
C PHE A 74 4.42 2.76 8.20
N TYR A 75 5.34 3.64 8.56
CA TYR A 75 5.47 4.93 7.91
C TYR A 75 6.94 5.40 7.92
N ASP A 76 7.35 6.09 6.87
CA ASP A 76 8.69 6.68 6.74
C ASP A 76 8.60 7.97 5.92
N ASN A 77 9.37 8.97 6.35
CA ASN A 77 9.45 10.31 5.75
C ASN A 77 10.71 10.50 4.90
N ASP A 78 11.56 9.48 4.83
CA ASP A 78 12.89 9.59 4.24
C ASP A 78 13.21 8.40 3.33
N LEU A 79 12.25 8.08 2.46
CA LEU A 79 12.32 6.91 1.58
C LEU A 79 13.49 6.97 0.58
N ASN A 80 14.07 8.15 0.37
CA ASN A 80 15.14 8.37 -0.62
C ASN A 80 16.56 8.27 -0.07
N ARG A 81 16.75 8.17 1.26
CA ARG A 81 18.10 8.24 1.85
C ARG A 81 18.88 6.93 1.88
N LYS A 82 18.28 5.80 1.52
CA LYS A 82 18.92 4.49 1.62
C LYS A 82 19.02 3.82 0.25
N PRO A 83 20.10 4.10 -0.52
CA PRO A 83 20.33 3.50 -1.83
C PRO A 83 20.23 1.97 -1.89
N GLN A 84 20.68 1.30 -0.82
CA GLN A 84 20.65 -0.16 -0.71
C GLN A 84 19.25 -0.72 -0.44
N ASP A 85 18.33 0.10 0.10
CA ASP A 85 16.95 -0.29 0.40
C ASP A 85 16.02 -0.14 -0.81
N PHE A 86 16.40 0.63 -1.84
CA PHE A 86 15.60 0.81 -3.07
C PHE A 86 15.34 -0.49 -3.83
N MET A 87 16.29 -1.44 -3.79
CA MET A 87 16.09 -2.79 -4.33
C MET A 87 14.93 -3.51 -3.65
N TYR A 88 14.62 -3.12 -2.41
CA TYR A 88 13.58 -3.73 -1.60
C TYR A 88 12.26 -2.95 -1.64
N THR A 89 12.20 -1.67 -2.06
CA THR A 89 10.95 -0.87 -2.10
C THR A 89 10.53 -0.39 -3.51
N PRO A 90 10.22 -1.28 -4.48
CA PRO A 90 10.01 -0.90 -5.88
C PRO A 90 8.92 0.16 -6.12
N ILE A 91 7.86 0.18 -5.30
CA ILE A 91 6.77 1.15 -5.48
C ILE A 91 7.22 2.58 -5.23
N THR A 92 8.11 2.80 -4.25
CA THR A 92 8.58 4.15 -3.89
C THR A 92 9.49 4.68 -4.99
N VAL A 93 10.29 3.82 -5.62
CA VAL A 93 11.14 4.17 -6.77
C VAL A 93 10.30 4.47 -8.01
N VAL A 94 9.36 3.57 -8.35
CA VAL A 94 8.53 3.71 -9.56
C VAL A 94 7.68 4.98 -9.49
N GLU A 95 7.12 5.27 -8.32
CA GLU A 95 6.24 6.42 -8.11
C GLU A 95 6.95 7.65 -7.52
N LYS A 96 8.27 7.59 -7.35
CA LYS A 96 9.10 8.68 -6.79
C LYS A 96 8.60 9.21 -5.43
N LEU A 97 8.13 8.32 -4.57
CA LEU A 97 7.62 8.70 -3.25
C LEU A 97 8.77 9.09 -2.32
N THR A 98 8.67 10.26 -1.69
CA THR A 98 9.59 10.75 -0.66
C THR A 98 9.20 10.27 0.72
N SER A 99 7.88 10.12 0.96
CA SER A 99 7.31 9.63 2.21
C SER A 99 6.11 8.73 1.93
N ALA A 100 5.86 7.75 2.81
CA ALA A 100 4.71 6.86 2.67
C ALA A 100 4.32 6.23 4.01
N ALA A 101 3.02 6.03 4.16
CA ALA A 101 2.41 5.30 5.25
C ALA A 101 1.62 4.10 4.69
N ALA A 102 1.65 2.99 5.40
CA ALA A 102 0.98 1.76 5.02
C ALA A 102 0.34 1.05 6.21
N ILE A 103 -0.83 0.48 6.00
CA ILE A 103 -1.59 -0.29 7.00
C ILE A 103 -1.97 -1.68 6.48
N PRO A 104 -2.03 -2.69 7.36
CA PRO A 104 -2.49 -4.03 6.99
C PRO A 104 -3.99 -4.02 6.64
N LEU A 105 -4.34 -4.77 5.59
CA LEU A 105 -5.71 -5.18 5.32
C LEU A 105 -5.93 -6.54 5.97
N LEU A 106 -6.97 -6.66 6.78
CA LEU A 106 -7.31 -7.91 7.47
C LEU A 106 -8.41 -8.65 6.72
N SER A 107 -8.42 -9.98 6.81
CA SER A 107 -9.54 -10.82 6.44
C SER A 107 -10.79 -10.48 7.28
N ALA A 108 -11.97 -10.89 6.81
CA ALA A 108 -13.24 -10.63 7.50
C ALA A 108 -13.30 -11.21 8.93
N ASP A 109 -12.60 -12.32 9.18
CA ASP A 109 -12.45 -12.93 10.50
C ASP A 109 -11.32 -12.31 11.35
N HIS A 110 -10.64 -11.29 10.83
CA HIS A 110 -9.50 -10.60 11.43
C HIS A 110 -8.30 -11.50 11.80
N GLN A 111 -8.23 -12.73 11.28
CA GLN A 111 -7.17 -13.67 11.62
C GLN A 111 -5.95 -13.58 10.70
N GLN A 112 -6.10 -13.01 9.50
CA GLN A 112 -5.05 -12.99 8.49
C GLN A 112 -4.89 -11.61 7.88
N VAL A 113 -3.64 -11.24 7.58
CA VAL A 113 -3.34 -10.05 6.77
C VAL A 113 -3.40 -10.45 5.30
N THR A 114 -4.36 -9.89 4.57
CA THR A 114 -4.65 -10.26 3.17
C THR A 114 -4.03 -9.28 2.17
N GLY A 115 -3.64 -8.10 2.64
CA GLY A 115 -3.08 -7.05 1.80
C GLY A 115 -2.58 -5.86 2.58
N VAL A 116 -2.27 -4.79 1.84
CA VAL A 116 -1.73 -3.53 2.37
C VAL A 116 -2.35 -2.36 1.63
N LEU A 117 -2.86 -1.39 2.38
CA LEU A 117 -3.21 -0.07 1.88
C LEU A 117 -2.06 0.88 2.15
N LEU A 118 -1.60 1.59 1.12
CA LEU A 118 -0.51 2.57 1.18
C LEU A 118 -0.97 3.92 0.65
N ALA A 119 -0.53 4.99 1.30
CA ALA A 119 -0.59 6.34 0.78
C ALA A 119 0.78 7.02 0.90
N GLY A 120 1.11 7.90 -0.03
CA GLY A 120 2.41 8.57 -0.04
C GLY A 120 2.44 9.88 -0.81
N TYR A 121 3.55 10.59 -0.63
CA TYR A 121 3.82 11.90 -1.22
C TYR A 121 5.13 11.89 -2.00
N ARG A 122 5.27 12.83 -2.95
CA ARG A 122 6.43 13.01 -3.83
C ARG A 122 7.17 14.31 -3.54
N HIS A 123 6.54 15.28 -2.87
CA HIS A 123 6.99 16.67 -2.81
C HIS A 123 7.48 17.11 -1.43
N GLY A 124 7.78 16.15 -0.54
CA GLY A 124 8.41 16.41 0.76
C GLY A 124 7.44 16.58 1.92
N GLU A 125 6.14 16.36 1.70
CA GLU A 125 5.15 16.23 2.77
C GLU A 125 5.47 15.01 3.63
N ASN A 126 5.22 15.13 4.93
CA ASN A 126 5.47 14.07 5.88
C ASN A 126 4.19 13.27 6.18
N VAL A 127 4.37 11.97 6.34
CA VAL A 127 3.43 11.07 6.97
C VAL A 127 3.70 10.93 8.47
N SER A 128 2.68 10.54 9.21
CA SER A 128 2.72 10.43 10.67
C SER A 128 1.72 9.37 11.19
N HIS A 129 1.63 9.24 12.50
CA HIS A 129 0.56 8.45 13.15
C HIS A 129 -0.85 8.93 12.79
N GLU A 130 -1.03 10.21 12.47
CA GLU A 130 -2.31 10.75 12.00
C GLU A 130 -2.65 10.19 10.61
N THR A 131 -1.66 10.11 9.72
CA THR A 131 -1.81 9.45 8.41
C THR A 131 -2.31 8.01 8.57
N ILE A 132 -1.71 7.24 9.49
CA ILE A 132 -2.15 5.87 9.80
C ILE A 132 -3.59 5.83 10.32
N SER A 133 -3.94 6.79 11.19
CA SER A 133 -5.28 6.88 11.77
C SER A 133 -6.35 7.20 10.71
N ASN A 134 -6.01 8.08 9.77
CA ASN A 134 -6.87 8.45 8.65
C ASN A 134 -7.10 7.27 7.70
N LEU A 135 -6.03 6.55 7.31
CA LEU A 135 -6.19 5.34 6.48
C LEU A 135 -7.06 4.28 7.16
N ARG A 136 -6.91 4.10 8.48
CA ARG A 136 -7.77 3.19 9.26
C ARG A 136 -9.21 3.67 9.38
N TYR A 137 -9.45 4.98 9.30
CA TYR A 137 -10.80 5.53 9.29
C TYR A 137 -11.51 5.18 7.98
N TYR A 138 -10.88 5.42 6.84
CA TYR A 138 -11.43 5.04 5.54
C TYR A 138 -11.67 3.54 5.42
N LEU A 139 -10.69 2.72 5.83
CA LEU A 139 -10.81 1.26 5.75
C LEU A 139 -11.98 0.70 6.59
N ARG A 140 -12.34 1.33 7.72
CA ARG A 140 -13.48 0.90 8.55
C ARG A 140 -14.85 1.27 7.98
N ARG A 141 -14.89 2.12 6.94
CA ARG A 141 -16.12 2.60 6.30
C ARG A 141 -16.42 1.89 4.97
N ALA A 142 -15.44 1.20 4.40
CA ALA A 142 -15.55 0.45 3.13
C ALA A 142 -15.99 -1.00 3.37
#